data_AF-A0A0F9JL78-F1
#
_entry.id   AF-A0A0F9JL78-F1
#
_cell.length_a   1.000
_cell.length_b   1.000
_cell.length_c   1.000
_cell.angle_alpha   90.00
_cell.angle_beta   90.00
_cell.angle_gamma   90.00
#
_symmetry.space_group_name_H-M   'P 1'
#
loop_
_entity.id
_entity.type
_entity.pdbx_description
1 polymer ?
#
loop_
_entity_poly.entity_id
_entity_poly.type
_entity_poly.pdbx_seq_one_letter_code
_entity_poly.pdbx_strand_id
1 'polypeptide(L)' 'MTGAFVRIERDGKWYNIEIEQLTDGELELFAEQHPNAGWEWTKFLVKWIKDNVQTKQDSEKKVER' A
#
# COMPACT_ATOMS: atom_id res chain seq x y z
N MET A 1 4.51 11.66 -10.19
CA MET A 1 5.07 10.41 -9.64
C MET A 1 5.51 10.68 -8.22
N THR A 2 4.71 10.28 -7.22
CA THR A 2 4.98 10.49 -5.79
C THR A 2 4.63 9.22 -5.02
N GLY A 3 5.35 8.13 -5.32
CA GLY A 3 5.26 6.88 -4.56
C GLY A 3 6.07 6.94 -3.27
N ALA A 4 5.68 6.17 -2.26
CA ALA A 4 6.51 5.89 -1.09
C ALA A 4 7.34 4.64 -1.39
N PHE A 5 8.66 4.75 -1.36
CA PHE A 5 9.55 3.62 -1.58
C PHE A 5 10.09 3.12 -0.25
N VAL A 6 10.08 1.82 -0.07
CA VAL A 6 10.71 1.14 1.07
C VAL A 6 11.74 0.14 0.58
N ARG A 7 12.68 -0.15 1.45
CA ARG A 7 13.74 -1.11 1.19
C ARG A 7 13.42 -2.40 1.92
N ILE A 8 13.22 -3.49 1.17
CA ILE A 8 12.84 -4.81 1.70
C ILE A 8 13.88 -5.83 1.27
N GLU A 9 14.16 -6.81 2.12
CA GLU A 9 15.02 -7.95 1.79
C GLU A 9 14.16 -9.15 1.33
N ARG A 10 14.43 -9.67 0.13
CA ARG A 10 13.84 -10.91 -0.41
C ARG A 10 14.97 -11.83 -0.85
N ASP A 11 14.96 -13.08 -0.39
CA ASP A 11 15.98 -14.10 -0.74
C ASP A 11 17.43 -13.61 -0.54
N GLY A 12 17.69 -12.85 0.54
CA GLY A 12 19.01 -12.29 0.85
C GLY A 12 19.44 -11.11 -0.04
N LYS A 13 18.52 -10.54 -0.82
CA LYS A 13 18.76 -9.36 -1.67
C LYS A 13 17.85 -8.22 -1.29
N TRP A 14 18.41 -7.02 -1.27
CA TRP A 14 17.66 -5.80 -1.01
C TRP A 14 17.02 -5.24 -2.28
N TYR A 15 15.74 -4.93 -2.20
CA TYR A 15 14.97 -4.30 -3.26
C TYR A 15 14.39 -2.98 -2.78
N ASN A 16 14.37 -1.98 -3.66
CA ASN A 16 13.58 -0.77 -3.44
C ASN A 16 12.26 -0.96 -4.18
N ILE A 17 11.18 -1.12 -3.42
CA ILE A 17 9.84 -1.32 -3.96
C ILE A 17 8.91 -0.26 -3.42
N GLU A 18 7.90 0.09 -4.20
CA GLU A 18 6.86 0.97 -3.70
C GLU A 18 6.06 0.24 -2.62
N ILE A 19 5.66 0.95 -1.57
CA ILE A 19 4.85 0.42 -0.46
C ILE A 19 3.60 -0.31 -0.95
N GLU A 20 3.07 0.13 -2.08
CA GLU A 20 1.89 -0.47 -2.71
C GLU A 20 2.12 -1.85 -3.34
N GLN A 21 3.37 -2.23 -3.57
CA GLN A 21 3.76 -3.51 -4.15
C GLN A 21 4.20 -4.52 -3.08
N LEU A 22 4.10 -4.14 -1.81
CA LEU A 22 4.34 -5.03 -0.69
C LEU A 22 3.21 -6.04 -0.59
N THR A 23 3.57 -7.26 -0.22
CA THR A 23 2.61 -8.26 0.25
C THR A 23 2.11 -7.89 1.65
N ASP A 24 0.98 -8.45 2.06
CA ASP A 24 0.40 -8.22 3.40
C ASP A 24 1.41 -8.53 4.52
N GLY A 25 2.15 -9.64 4.40
CA GLY A 25 3.18 -10.00 5.38
C GLY A 25 4.37 -9.04 5.41
N GLU A 26 4.75 -8.46 4.28
CA GLU A 26 5.80 -7.42 4.22
C GLU A 26 5.31 -6.09 4.79
N LEU A 27 4.02 -5.77 4.63
CA LEU A 27 3.40 -4.60 5.25
C LEU A 27 3.35 -4.74 6.77
N GLU A 28 2.99 -5.91 7.29
CA GLU A 28 3.01 -6.20 8.74
C GLU A 28 4.42 -6.07 9.30
N LEU A 29 5.42 -6.69 8.65
CA LEU A 29 6.82 -6.59 9.05
C LEU A 29 7.32 -5.13 9.04
N PHE A 30 6.93 -4.36 8.01
CA PHE A 30 7.24 -2.95 7.92
C PHE A 30 6.63 -2.14 9.07
N ALA A 31 5.41 -2.48 9.51
CA ALA A 31 4.75 -1.84 10.66
C ALA A 31 5.47 -2.08 11.97
N GLU A 32 5.90 -3.32 12.19
CA GLU A 32 6.64 -3.70 13.39
C GLU A 32 8.01 -3.03 13.46
N GLN A 33 8.73 -2.95 12.33
CA GLN A 33 10.07 -2.37 12.26
C GLN A 33 10.08 -0.85 12.31
N HIS A 34 9.01 -0.22 11.81
CA HIS A 34 8.92 1.23 11.68
C HIS A 34 7.62 1.78 12.29
N PRO A 35 7.39 1.60 13.61
CA PRO A 35 6.16 2.08 14.26
C PRO A 35 6.02 3.62 14.19
N ASN A 36 7.12 4.34 13.98
CA ASN A 36 7.15 5.80 13.88
C ASN A 36 7.08 6.33 12.45
N ALA A 37 6.96 5.48 11.42
CA ALA A 37 6.90 5.88 10.01
C ALA A 37 5.49 6.32 9.58
N GLY A 38 4.88 7.24 10.35
CA GLY A 38 3.47 7.64 10.17
C GLY A 38 3.16 8.26 8.81
N TRP A 39 4.15 8.87 8.15
CA TRP A 39 3.96 9.47 6.82
C TRP A 39 3.88 8.41 5.71
N GLU A 40 4.69 7.36 5.82
CA GLU A 40 4.67 6.19 4.96
C GLU A 40 3.33 5.45 5.08
N TRP A 41 2.84 5.27 6.31
CA TRP A 41 1.50 4.74 6.60
C TRP A 41 0.38 5.58 5.99
N THR A 42 0.49 6.91 6.04
CA THR A 42 -0.50 7.82 5.44
C THR A 42 -0.57 7.63 3.92
N LYS A 43 0.57 7.51 3.25
CA LYS A 43 0.63 7.28 1.80
C LYS A 43 0.03 5.92 1.41
N PHE A 44 0.31 4.88 2.18
CA PHE A 44 -0.33 3.56 2.03
C PHE A 44 -1.86 3.68 2.11
N LEU A 45 -2.38 4.27 3.20
CA LEU A 45 -3.82 4.38 3.45
C LEU A 45 -4.54 5.15 2.35
N VAL A 46 -3.96 6.26 1.88
CA VAL A 46 -4.53 7.05 0.78
C VAL A 46 -4.68 6.22 -0.51
N LYS A 47 -3.69 5.37 -0.83
CA LYS A 47 -3.79 4.49 -2.00
C LYS A 47 -4.85 3.41 -1.80
N TRP A 48 -4.84 2.72 -0.66
CA TRP A 48 -5.82 1.68 -0.36
C TRP A 48 -7.26 2.20 -0.51
N ILE A 49 -7.52 3.41 0.01
CA ILE A 49 -8.83 4.08 -0.14
C ILE A 49 -9.16 4.29 -1.63
N LYS A 50 -8.24 4.83 -2.44
CA LYS A 50 -8.48 5.01 -3.88
C LYS A 50 -8.81 3.70 -4.57
N ASP A 51 -8.05 2.65 -4.30
CA ASP A 51 -8.19 1.39 -5.03
C ASP A 51 -9.45 0.59 -4.62
N ASN A 52 -9.91 0.73 -3.37
CA ASN A 52 -11.02 -0.07 -2.81
C ASN A 52 -12.34 0.70 -2.63
N VAL A 53 -12.30 2.01 -2.47
CA VAL A 53 -13.53 2.83 -2.32
C VAL A 53 -14.02 3.33 -3.68
N GLN A 54 -13.11 3.65 -4.59
CA GLN A 54 -13.47 4.16 -5.92
C GLN A 54 -14.04 3.04 -6.81
N THR A 55 -13.53 1.82 -6.67
CA THR A 55 -14.08 0.61 -7.32
C THR A 55 -15.50 0.27 -6.84
N LYS A 56 -15.83 0.49 -5.56
CA LYS A 56 -17.19 0.25 -5.03
C LYS A 56 -18.25 1.18 -5.63
N GLN A 57 -17.94 2.47 -5.81
CA GLN A 57 -18.89 3.42 -6.40
C GLN A 57 -19.23 3.12 -7.86
N ASP A 58 -18.29 2.58 -8.63
CA ASP A 58 -18.53 2.22 -10.04
C ASP A 58 -19.31 0.91 -10.19
N SER A 59 -19.15 -0.04 -9.26
CA SER A 59 -19.98 -1.25 -9.22
C SER A 59 -21.43 -0.97 -8.81
N GLU A 60 -21.68 -0.02 -7.91
CA GLU A 60 -23.05 0.35 -7.52
C GLU A 60 -23.78 1.12 -8.63
N LYS A 61 -23.09 2.00 -9.37
CA LYS A 61 -23.67 2.73 -10.52
C LYS A 61 -24.03 1.85 -11.73
N LYS A 62 -23.43 0.67 -11.87
CA LYS A 62 -23.73 -0.25 -12.99
C LYS A 62 -24.98 -1.11 -12.77
N VAL A 63 -25.47 -1.24 -11.54
CA VAL A 63 -26.64 -2.08 -11.22
C VAL A 63 -27.97 -1.33 -11.40
N GLU A 64 -27.95 0.01 -11.51
CA GLU A 64 -29.14 0.84 -11.77
C GLU A 64 -29.43 1.13 -13.26
N ARG A 65 -28.85 0.37 -14.20
CA ARG A 65 -29.13 0.54 -15.65
C ARG A 65 -29.85 -0.64 -16.28
#